data_AF-X1HJS3-F1
#
_entry.id   AF-X1HJS3-F1
#
_cell.length_a   1.000
_cell.length_b   1.000
_cell.length_c   1.000
_cell.angle_alpha   90.00
_cell.angle_beta   90.00
_cell.angle_gamma   90.00
#
_symmetry.space_group_name_H-M   'P 1'
#
loop_
_entity.id
_entity.type
_entity.pdbx_description
1 polymer ?
#
loop_
_entity_poly.entity_id
_entity_poly.type
_entity_poly.pdbx_seq_one_letter_code
_entity_poly.pdbx_strand_id
1 'polypeptide(L)'
;MAENFHRKDMSPIETAAMIAEYKKTYKFSVEEIAKILHKTRQWVEGILKMEDWPHDVQMAVHKGQISVSAAGNLVTIGDKTYRLFLLRNAIEQGATARTTAAWLQEYESRQPMEEAVNAGPVEGHIVSKTGVPQVPCFFCAQSYPMDRVSHVPVCGGCVKDIRQAAEAAR
;
A
#
# COMPACT_ATOMS: atom_id res chain seq x y z
N MET A 1 27.36 -11.33 31.16
CA MET A 1 27.09 -10.81 29.79
C MET A 1 25.83 -11.44 29.17
N ALA A 2 24.78 -11.61 29.98
CA ALA A 2 23.46 -12.11 29.56
C ALA A 2 22.33 -11.34 30.28
N GLU A 3 22.60 -10.08 30.65
CA GLU A 3 21.76 -9.32 31.60
C GLU A 3 21.03 -8.13 30.95
N ASN A 4 21.35 -7.80 29.68
CA ASN A 4 20.66 -6.74 28.94
C ASN A 4 19.49 -7.23 28.07
N PHE A 5 19.40 -8.54 27.78
CA PHE A 5 18.37 -9.08 26.88
C PHE A 5 16.99 -9.27 27.54
N HIS A 6 16.90 -9.20 28.87
CA HIS A 6 15.64 -9.42 29.61
C HIS A 6 15.19 -8.19 30.43
N ARG A 7 15.49 -6.97 29.99
CA ARG A 7 14.77 -5.80 30.53
C ARG A 7 13.32 -5.88 30.06
N LYS A 8 12.40 -6.02 31.02
CA LYS A 8 10.96 -6.23 30.79
C LYS A 8 10.25 -5.10 30.05
N ASP A 9 10.87 -3.94 29.83
CA ASP A 9 10.22 -2.76 29.24
C ASP A 9 11.13 -1.96 28.30
N MET A 10 11.92 -2.62 27.44
CA MET A 10 12.71 -1.90 26.43
C MET A 10 11.79 -1.33 25.36
N SER A 11 11.86 -0.02 25.14
CA SER A 11 11.13 0.64 24.07
C SER A 11 11.61 0.16 22.68
N PRO A 12 10.77 0.28 21.64
CA PRO A 12 11.18 -0.07 20.28
C PRO A 12 12.42 0.72 19.79
N ILE A 13 12.62 1.94 20.30
CA ILE A 13 13.76 2.81 19.97
C ILE A 13 15.05 2.32 20.64
N GLU A 14 15.00 1.94 21.93
CA GLU A 14 16.16 1.35 22.60
C GLU A 14 16.56 0.01 21.96
N THR A 15 15.57 -0.76 21.51
CA THR A 15 15.81 -2.01 20.78
C THR A 15 16.51 -1.74 19.45
N ALA A 16 16.15 -0.65 18.75
CA ALA A 16 16.83 -0.23 17.52
C ALA A 16 18.31 0.10 17.76
N ALA A 17 18.60 0.88 18.80
CA ALA A 17 19.96 1.23 19.17
C ALA A 17 20.79 -0.02 19.54
N MET A 18 20.21 -0.93 20.31
CA MET A 18 20.83 -2.22 20.65
C MET A 18 21.17 -3.01 19.37
N ILE A 19 20.20 -3.24 18.49
CA ILE A 19 20.40 -3.99 17.24
C ILE A 19 21.47 -3.32 16.35
N ALA A 20 21.47 -1.97 16.28
CA ALA A 20 22.47 -1.21 15.55
C ALA A 20 23.89 -1.40 16.12
N GLU A 21 24.03 -1.44 17.46
CA GLU A 21 25.29 -1.74 18.14
C GLU A 21 25.77 -3.18 17.84
N TYR A 22 24.88 -4.18 17.94
CA TYR A 22 25.22 -5.57 17.60
C TYR A 22 25.76 -5.71 16.17
N LYS A 23 25.14 -5.02 15.22
CA LYS A 23 25.58 -5.01 13.82
C LYS A 23 26.91 -4.27 13.63
N LYS A 24 27.10 -3.12 14.29
CA LYS A 24 28.29 -2.26 14.11
C LYS A 24 29.53 -2.84 14.81
N THR A 25 29.38 -3.19 16.08
CA THR A 25 30.48 -3.59 16.99
C THR A 25 30.84 -5.05 16.82
N TYR A 26 29.84 -5.93 16.76
CA TYR A 26 30.04 -7.37 16.77
C TYR A 26 29.85 -8.03 15.39
N LYS A 27 29.56 -7.23 14.36
CA LYS A 27 29.43 -7.64 12.95
C LYS A 27 28.40 -8.75 12.69
N PHE A 28 27.41 -8.91 13.57
CA PHE A 28 26.32 -9.84 13.33
C PHE A 28 25.47 -9.41 12.12
N SER A 29 25.06 -10.40 11.34
CA SER A 29 24.05 -10.26 10.30
C SER A 29 22.64 -10.08 10.90
N VAL A 30 21.71 -9.60 10.09
CA VAL A 30 20.29 -9.46 10.49
C VAL A 30 19.70 -10.82 10.85
N GLU A 31 20.09 -11.87 10.13
CA GLU A 31 19.66 -13.24 10.31
C GLU A 31 20.14 -13.83 11.64
N GLU A 32 21.39 -13.57 12.02
CA GLU A 32 21.93 -14.01 13.31
C GLU A 32 21.23 -13.29 14.47
N ILE A 33 21.03 -11.97 14.35
CA ILE A 33 20.30 -11.18 15.35
C ILE A 33 18.86 -11.68 15.49
N ALA A 34 18.18 -11.97 14.37
CA ALA A 34 16.82 -12.52 14.37
C ALA A 34 16.74 -13.87 15.10
N LYS A 35 17.73 -14.75 14.91
CA LYS A 35 17.83 -16.02 15.64
C LYS A 35 18.05 -15.80 17.14
N ILE A 36 18.96 -14.90 17.52
CA ILE A 36 19.24 -14.56 18.94
C ILE A 36 17.99 -13.99 19.63
N LEU A 37 17.23 -13.15 18.93
CA LEU A 37 16.03 -12.49 19.47
C LEU A 37 14.76 -13.36 19.38
N HIS A 38 14.83 -14.53 18.75
CA HIS A 38 13.65 -15.34 18.42
C HIS A 38 12.56 -14.53 17.67
N LYS A 39 12.99 -13.69 16.71
CA LYS A 39 12.12 -12.85 15.87
C LYS A 39 12.33 -13.16 14.40
N THR A 40 11.45 -12.64 13.55
CA THR A 40 11.62 -12.73 12.10
C THR A 40 12.66 -11.71 11.62
N ARG A 41 13.32 -12.02 10.50
CA ARG A 41 14.22 -11.08 9.81
C ARG A 41 13.53 -9.73 9.55
N GLN A 42 12.30 -9.77 9.06
CA GLN A 42 11.49 -8.59 8.75
C GLN A 42 11.25 -7.71 9.99
N TRP A 43 11.04 -8.32 11.15
CA TRP A 43 10.90 -7.58 12.41
C TRP A 43 12.20 -6.86 12.77
N VAL A 44 13.36 -7.53 12.67
CA VAL A 44 14.67 -6.93 12.95
C VAL A 44 14.98 -5.77 11.99
N GLU A 45 14.70 -5.94 10.69
CA GLU A 45 14.87 -4.87 9.70
C GLU A 45 13.95 -3.68 9.98
N GLY A 46 12.69 -3.95 10.35
CA GLY A 46 11.73 -2.91 10.74
C GLY A 46 12.18 -2.12 11.96
N ILE A 47 12.72 -2.80 12.98
CA ILE A 47 13.28 -2.15 14.16
C ILE A 47 14.50 -1.30 13.80
N LEU A 48 15.42 -1.85 13.00
CA LEU A 48 16.66 -1.16 12.62
C LEU A 48 16.40 0.14 11.85
N LYS A 49 15.34 0.20 11.02
CA LYS A 49 14.93 1.43 10.31
C LYS A 49 14.61 2.58 11.26
N MET A 50 14.20 2.31 12.49
CA MET A 50 13.89 3.36 13.47
C MET A 50 15.11 4.12 13.94
N GLU A 51 16.32 3.55 13.82
CA GLU A 51 17.58 4.22 14.16
C GLU A 51 17.77 5.53 13.39
N ASP A 52 17.31 5.55 12.13
CA ASP A 52 17.44 6.69 11.23
C ASP A 52 16.21 7.63 11.26
N TRP A 53 15.25 7.39 12.16
CA TRP A 53 14.08 8.25 12.30
C TRP A 53 14.46 9.63 12.86
N PRO A 54 13.70 10.69 12.52
CA PRO A 54 13.86 12.00 13.16
C PRO A 54 13.77 11.91 14.69
N HIS A 55 14.69 12.58 15.39
CA HIS A 55 14.81 12.51 16.85
C HIS A 55 13.51 12.88 17.60
N ASP A 56 12.75 13.84 17.09
CA ASP A 56 11.43 14.21 17.61
C ASP A 56 10.43 13.04 17.58
N VAL A 57 10.43 12.27 16.48
CA VAL A 57 9.56 11.10 16.32
C VAL A 57 10.06 9.95 17.21
N GLN A 58 11.36 9.68 17.23
CA GLN A 58 11.96 8.67 18.11
C GLN A 58 11.59 8.94 19.58
N MET A 59 11.73 10.19 20.04
CA MET A 59 11.41 10.57 21.41
C MET A 59 9.93 10.32 21.75
N ALA A 60 9.01 10.63 20.83
CA ALA A 60 7.58 10.40 21.02
C ALA A 60 7.25 8.90 21.15
N VAL A 61 7.88 8.05 20.34
CA VAL A 61 7.72 6.59 20.39
C VAL A 61 8.36 6.01 21.66
N HIS A 62 9.55 6.47 22.03
CA HIS A 62 10.25 6.04 23.24
C HIS A 62 9.43 6.33 24.49
N LYS A 63 8.77 7.50 24.55
CA LYS A 63 7.87 7.89 25.64
C LYS A 63 6.49 7.21 25.59
N GLY A 64 6.21 6.39 24.59
CA GLY A 64 4.92 5.73 24.41
C GLY A 64 3.76 6.68 24.04
N GLN A 65 4.06 7.89 23.56
CA GLN A 65 3.05 8.91 23.21
C GLN A 65 2.38 8.61 21.85
N ILE A 66 3.05 7.85 21.00
CA ILE A 66 2.56 7.42 19.70
C ILE A 66 3.06 6.01 19.41
N SER A 67 2.25 5.19 18.75
CA SER A 67 2.65 3.84 18.36
C SER A 67 3.68 3.87 17.22
N VAL A 68 4.50 2.82 17.12
CA VAL A 68 5.48 2.64 16.02
C VAL A 68 4.81 2.73 14.65
N SER A 69 3.62 2.13 14.50
CA SER A 69 2.90 2.11 13.23
C SER A 69 2.35 3.47 12.84
N ALA A 70 1.88 4.28 13.80
CA ALA A 70 1.43 5.64 13.52
C ALA A 70 2.62 6.57 13.24
N ALA A 71 3.69 6.48 14.04
CA ALA A 71 4.93 7.22 13.83
C ALA A 71 5.57 6.93 12.47
N GLY A 72 5.58 5.67 12.04
CA GLY A 72 6.16 5.26 10.76
C GLY A 72 5.57 5.99 9.56
N ASN A 73 4.27 6.29 9.56
CA ASN A 73 3.64 7.09 8.49
C ASN A 73 4.14 8.54 8.50
N LEU A 74 4.33 9.13 9.68
CA LEU A 74 4.80 10.50 9.81
C LEU A 74 6.25 10.66 9.38
N VAL A 75 7.10 9.65 9.59
CA VAL A 75 8.52 9.68 9.17
C VAL A 75 8.67 9.84 7.66
N THR A 76 7.77 9.25 6.87
CA THR A 76 7.76 9.35 5.41
C THR A 76 7.52 10.78 4.91
N ILE A 77 6.93 11.65 5.72
CA ILE A 77 6.66 13.04 5.36
C ILE A 77 7.99 13.81 5.35
N GLY A 78 8.45 14.17 4.14
CA GLY A 78 9.74 14.83 3.92
C GLY A 78 9.81 16.26 4.47
N ASP A 79 8.71 17.02 4.46
CA ASP A 79 8.64 18.35 5.06
C ASP A 79 8.71 18.25 6.59
N LYS A 80 9.84 18.71 7.14
CA LYS A 80 10.11 18.72 8.57
C LYS A 80 9.08 19.53 9.37
N THR A 81 8.71 20.72 8.89
CA THR A 81 7.81 21.62 9.62
C THR A 81 6.40 21.02 9.67
N TYR A 82 5.94 20.50 8.54
CA TYR A 82 4.64 19.85 8.45
C TYR A 82 4.58 18.55 9.24
N ARG A 83 5.63 17.72 9.19
CA ARG A 83 5.74 16.51 10.01
C ARG A 83 5.69 16.81 11.51
N LEU A 84 6.39 17.85 11.97
CA LEU A 84 6.35 18.28 13.38
C LEU A 84 4.95 18.72 13.81
N PHE A 85 4.23 19.44 12.94
CA PHE A 85 2.84 19.80 13.18
C PHE A 85 1.95 18.56 13.32
N LEU A 86 2.04 17.60 12.40
CA LEU A 86 1.25 16.37 12.45
C LEU A 86 1.62 15.48 13.64
N LEU A 87 2.90 15.42 14.04
CA LEU A 87 3.34 14.69 15.22
C LEU A 87 2.71 15.25 16.50
N ARG A 88 2.66 16.57 16.65
CA ARG A 88 1.97 17.21 17.79
C ARG A 88 0.49 16.86 17.82
N ASN A 89 -0.20 17.00 16.69
CA ASN A 89 -1.61 16.61 16.57
C ASN A 89 -1.83 15.13 16.88
N ALA A 90 -0.92 14.25 16.43
CA ALA A 90 -1.01 12.82 16.70
C ALA A 90 -0.95 12.51 18.19
N ILE A 91 -0.04 13.17 18.92
CA ILE A 91 0.14 13.00 20.36
C ILE A 91 -1.07 13.55 21.12
N GLU A 92 -1.53 14.77 20.77
CA GLU A 92 -2.63 15.44 21.47
C GLU A 92 -3.98 14.71 21.27
N GLN A 93 -4.21 14.15 20.08
CA GLN A 93 -5.48 13.53 19.71
C GLN A 93 -5.47 12.00 19.83
N GLY A 94 -4.33 11.39 20.17
CA GLY A 94 -4.19 9.94 20.20
C GLY A 94 -4.41 9.29 18.82
N ALA A 95 -3.81 9.87 17.78
CA ALA A 95 -4.04 9.43 16.40
C ALA A 95 -3.62 7.96 16.19
N THR A 96 -4.50 7.22 15.52
CA THR A 96 -4.24 5.82 15.16
C THR A 96 -3.38 5.72 13.91
N ALA A 97 -2.80 4.54 13.65
CA ALA A 97 -2.03 4.30 12.43
C ALA A 97 -2.84 4.58 11.15
N ARG A 98 -4.15 4.26 11.17
CA ARG A 98 -5.08 4.57 10.08
C ARG A 98 -5.22 6.08 9.86
N THR A 99 -5.27 6.85 10.94
CA THR A 99 -5.40 8.32 10.88
C THR A 99 -4.15 8.94 10.29
N THR A 100 -2.97 8.55 10.78
CA THR A 100 -1.69 9.04 10.24
C THR A 100 -1.44 8.59 8.80
N ALA A 101 -1.93 7.43 8.40
CA ALA A 101 -1.87 6.97 7.01
C ALA A 101 -2.73 7.84 6.08
N ALA A 102 -3.92 8.26 6.53
CA ALA A 102 -4.75 9.18 5.77
C ALA A 102 -4.08 10.56 5.62
N TRP A 103 -3.39 11.05 6.66
CA TRP A 103 -2.61 12.30 6.56
C TRP A 103 -1.42 12.19 5.61
N LEU A 104 -0.73 11.04 5.60
CA LEU A 104 0.33 10.77 4.65
C LEU A 104 -0.20 10.77 3.20
N GLN A 105 -1.32 10.09 2.95
CA GLN A 105 -1.96 10.09 1.63
C GLN A 105 -2.35 11.51 1.18
N GLU A 106 -2.88 12.32 2.09
CA GLU A 106 -3.23 13.73 1.80
C GLU A 106 -1.98 14.60 1.57
N TYR A 107 -0.86 14.31 2.24
CA TYR A 107 0.41 14.97 1.98
C TYR A 107 0.94 14.63 0.58
N GLU A 108 0.90 13.34 0.21
CA GLU A 108 1.33 12.85 -1.10
C GLU A 108 0.45 13.41 -2.24
N SER A 109 -0.86 13.54 -2.02
CA SER A 109 -1.78 14.11 -3.03
C SER A 109 -1.59 15.61 -3.27
N ARG A 110 -1.08 16.34 -2.26
CA ARG A 110 -0.86 17.79 -2.30
C ARG A 110 0.50 18.19 -2.82
N GLN A 111 1.49 17.29 -2.79
CA GLN A 111 2.76 17.59 -3.43
C GLN A 111 2.48 17.78 -4.92
N PRO A 112 2.84 18.94 -5.53
CA PRO A 112 2.87 19.01 -6.97
C PRO A 112 3.79 17.89 -7.39
N MET A 113 3.26 16.91 -8.10
CA MET A 113 4.02 15.75 -8.53
C MET A 113 5.07 16.31 -9.48
N GLU A 114 6.23 16.69 -8.93
CA GLU A 114 7.36 17.27 -9.67
C GLU A 114 7.78 16.27 -10.76
N GLU A 115 7.50 14.98 -10.50
CA GLU A 115 7.57 13.89 -11.45
C GLU A 115 6.43 13.87 -12.48
N ALA A 116 5.20 14.33 -12.23
CA ALA A 116 4.15 14.40 -13.27
C ALA A 116 4.29 15.63 -14.16
N VAL A 117 4.86 16.71 -13.63
CA VAL A 117 5.14 17.92 -14.41
C VAL A 117 6.34 17.70 -15.31
N ASN A 118 7.33 16.89 -14.90
CA ASN A 118 8.54 16.58 -15.66
C ASN A 118 8.55 15.21 -16.35
N ALA A 119 7.66 14.28 -15.99
CA ALA A 119 7.50 13.04 -16.74
C ALA A 119 6.90 13.39 -18.10
N GLY A 120 7.65 13.08 -19.16
CA GLY A 120 7.04 12.95 -20.47
C GLY A 120 5.87 11.96 -20.40
N PRO A 121 4.95 12.01 -21.38
CA PRO A 121 3.86 11.03 -21.46
C PRO A 121 4.44 9.63 -21.31
N VAL A 122 4.14 8.96 -20.20
CA VAL A 122 4.38 7.52 -20.11
C VAL A 122 3.49 6.91 -21.17
N GLU A 123 4.08 6.15 -22.10
CA GLU A 123 3.30 5.34 -23.03
C GLU A 123 2.34 4.52 -22.19
N GLY A 124 1.06 4.88 -22.24
CA GLY A 124 0.04 4.12 -21.57
C GLY A 124 0.11 2.73 -22.16
N HIS A 125 0.61 1.77 -21.39
CA HIS A 125 0.28 0.38 -21.64
C HIS A 125 -1.21 0.29 -21.36
N ILE A 126 -2.01 0.53 -22.39
CA ILE A 126 -3.39 0.08 -22.43
C ILE A 126 -3.25 -1.43 -22.28
N VAL A 127 -3.36 -1.92 -21.06
CA VAL A 127 -3.64 -3.33 -20.83
C VAL A 127 -5.08 -3.49 -21.29
N SER A 128 -5.25 -3.53 -22.61
CA SER A 128 -6.47 -3.96 -23.26
C SER A 128 -6.56 -5.44 -22.98
N LYS A 129 -7.00 -5.79 -21.78
CA LYS A 129 -7.76 -7.01 -21.62
C LYS A 129 -9.09 -6.75 -22.32
N THR A 130 -9.07 -6.84 -23.64
CA THR A 130 -10.27 -7.03 -24.45
C THR A 130 -10.79 -8.42 -24.08
N GLY A 131 -11.43 -8.52 -22.91
CA GLY A 131 -12.13 -9.72 -22.51
C GLY A 131 -13.40 -9.79 -23.34
N VAL A 132 -13.54 -10.83 -24.16
CA VAL A 132 -14.84 -11.13 -24.78
C VAL A 132 -15.82 -11.47 -23.66
N PRO A 133 -16.92 -10.71 -23.50
CA PRO A 133 -17.91 -10.98 -22.46
C PRO A 133 -18.42 -12.43 -22.58
N GLN A 134 -18.47 -13.14 -21.45
CA GLN A 134 -19.09 -14.45 -21.38
C GLN A 134 -20.57 -14.24 -21.07
N VAL A 135 -21.46 -14.87 -21.83
CA VAL A 135 -22.90 -14.84 -21.61
C VAL A 135 -23.42 -16.27 -21.41
N PRO A 136 -24.40 -16.47 -20.53
CA PRO A 136 -25.04 -17.78 -20.42
C PRO A 136 -25.87 -18.05 -21.67
N CYS A 137 -25.81 -19.26 -22.19
CA CYS A 137 -26.83 -19.75 -23.10
C CYS A 137 -28.15 -19.87 -22.33
N PHE A 138 -29.20 -19.24 -22.83
CA PHE A 138 -30.52 -19.30 -22.20
C PHE A 138 -31.16 -20.70 -22.18
N PHE A 139 -30.67 -21.62 -23.02
CA PHE A 139 -31.22 -22.97 -23.10
C PHE A 139 -30.53 -23.94 -22.14
N CYS A 140 -29.19 -23.98 -22.12
CA CYS A 140 -28.44 -24.95 -21.32
C CYS A 140 -27.72 -24.35 -20.09
N ALA A 141 -27.85 -23.03 -19.86
CA ALA A 141 -27.23 -22.26 -18.77
C ALA A 141 -25.68 -22.31 -18.70
N GLN A 142 -25.03 -22.98 -19.64
CA GLN A 142 -23.57 -22.95 -19.77
C GLN A 142 -23.10 -21.57 -20.25
N SER A 143 -21.95 -21.12 -19.74
CA SER A 143 -21.35 -19.87 -20.17
C SER A 143 -20.61 -20.05 -21.48
N TYR A 144 -20.91 -19.19 -22.44
CA TYR A 144 -20.23 -19.14 -23.72
C TYR A 144 -19.72 -17.73 -23.99
N PRO A 145 -18.61 -17.57 -24.70
CA PRO A 145 -18.25 -16.30 -25.31
C PRO A 145 -19.44 -15.73 -26.10
N MET A 146 -19.73 -14.43 -25.97
CA MET A 146 -20.91 -13.77 -26.58
C MET A 146 -20.99 -13.96 -28.10
N ASP A 147 -19.86 -14.09 -28.78
CA ASP A 147 -19.72 -14.35 -30.21
C ASP A 147 -20.10 -15.79 -30.62
N ARG A 148 -20.22 -16.72 -29.68
CA ARG A 148 -20.63 -18.12 -29.91
C ARG A 148 -22.10 -18.39 -29.59
N VAL A 149 -22.85 -17.34 -29.28
CA VAL A 149 -24.29 -17.39 -29.11
C VAL A 149 -24.94 -16.66 -30.28
N SER A 150 -26.02 -17.23 -30.83
CA SER A 150 -26.79 -16.55 -31.87
C SER A 150 -27.35 -15.26 -31.31
N HIS A 151 -26.89 -14.14 -31.88
CA HIS A 151 -27.34 -12.79 -31.58
C HIS A 151 -27.69 -12.16 -32.93
N VAL A 152 -28.87 -11.57 -33.07
CA VAL A 152 -29.29 -10.97 -34.35
C VAL A 152 -29.43 -9.45 -34.21
N PRO A 153 -28.30 -8.70 -34.18
CA PRO A 153 -28.31 -7.25 -34.29
C PRO A 153 -28.35 -6.87 -35.78
N VAL A 154 -29.52 -6.44 -36.24
CA VAL A 154 -29.76 -6.07 -37.64
C VAL A 154 -29.88 -4.55 -37.79
N CYS A 155 -29.38 -4.01 -38.92
CA CYS A 155 -29.46 -2.58 -39.21
C CYS A 155 -30.90 -2.15 -39.54
N GLY A 156 -31.23 -0.87 -39.40
CA GLY A 156 -32.60 -0.40 -39.54
C GLY A 156 -33.27 -0.70 -40.89
N GLY A 157 -32.50 -0.80 -41.99
CA GLY A 157 -32.99 -1.19 -43.32
C GLY A 157 -33.25 -2.69 -43.42
N CYS A 158 -32.28 -3.54 -43.05
CA CYS A 158 -32.46 -4.99 -43.05
C CYS A 158 -33.54 -5.44 -42.05
N VAL A 159 -33.72 -4.74 -40.93
CA VAL A 159 -34.88 -4.93 -40.03
C VAL A 159 -36.19 -4.74 -40.79
N LYS A 160 -36.27 -3.79 -41.72
CA LYS A 160 -37.45 -3.55 -42.54
C LYS A 160 -37.61 -4.60 -43.64
N ASP A 161 -36.55 -4.92 -44.36
CA ASP A 161 -36.62 -5.89 -45.46
C ASP A 161 -36.90 -7.32 -44.96
N ILE A 162 -36.32 -7.71 -43.82
CA ILE A 162 -36.64 -8.99 -43.14
C ILE A 162 -38.11 -9.03 -42.72
N ARG A 163 -38.69 -7.91 -42.27
CA ARG A 163 -40.11 -7.80 -41.92
C ARG A 163 -41.02 -7.93 -43.15
N GLN A 164 -40.64 -7.30 -44.26
CA GLN A 164 -41.41 -7.36 -45.50
C GLN A 164 -41.32 -8.72 -46.19
N ALA A 165 -40.14 -9.34 -46.23
CA ALA A 165 -39.96 -10.69 -46.78
C ALA A 165 -40.71 -11.75 -45.96
N ALA A 166 -40.80 -11.58 -44.63
CA ALA A 166 -41.60 -12.46 -43.77
C ALA A 166 -43.13 -12.31 -43.98
N GLU A 167 -43.60 -11.13 -44.40
CA GLU A 167 -45.01 -10.88 -44.76
C GLU A 167 -45.37 -11.45 -46.13
N ALA A 168 -44.43 -11.42 -47.08
CA ALA A 168 -44.63 -11.94 -48.44
C ALA A 168 -44.50 -13.49 -48.54
N ALA A 169 -43.90 -14.13 -47.53
CA ALA A 169 -43.77 -15.60 -47.45
C ALA A 169 -44.95 -16.28 -46.71
N ARG A 170 -46.03 -15.53 -46.41
CA ARG A 170 -47.32 -16.02 -45.91
C ARG A 170 -48.37 -16.03 -47.01
#